data_AF-A0A2I0IX72-F1
#
_entry.id   AF-A0A2I0IX72-F1
#
_cell.length_a   1.000
_cell.length_b   1.000
_cell.length_c   1.000
_cell.angle_alpha   90.00
_cell.angle_beta   90.00
_cell.angle_gamma   90.00
#
_symmetry.space_group_name_H-M   'P 1'
#
loop_
_entity.id
_entity.type
_entity.pdbx_description
1 polymer ?
#
loop_
_entity_poly.entity_id
_entity_poly.type
_entity_poly.pdbx_seq_one_letter_code
_entity_poly.pdbx_strand_id
1 'polypeptide(L)'
;MQAFWTLLCGATECSGDNAENGCGSVIDPYSCIHQILIISIDALLLLVFLVLLICKSCSAKKSIATSWSAHFSPLQIATAGFNGLLSLGYLGFGIWIISKKIKTEQTVLPLHDWLEVLFQGLGWLLLSLTVSIRKLYFPFVGFTRFYVVTGSFFAGFLFISCVWEVVVKNSVSLGLILDIMSLPGAILLLLCVFERQDHGDPNGSLYEPLQGMEPEDIVKVKDNVTPFAYVGLLSKLTFWWLNPLMKTGKHEILQEDDIPLLRREDRAETCYSSAFVKLVQGEQVFEYEGYALTASLFLVKCLESLSERQWYFQTQLIGLRIRSFLSAAICGKQLKISSAASITHSPGEIVTLVTADAYRIGEFPYWFHQIWSTSLQLGLALAIAYYAVGLATLAALFIIIVVVVGSSPLAKLQHKYQKKLMEAQGRRVKATMEALSNMKVLKLYAWETHFKDVVEELRREESEWIGAVLAQRGYNLVLFWMSPILVPAVTFWTCYLLGISLNAGNVFTFLASLRIVQEPIRLIPDVVGAFIQAKVSFHRIVNYLEMPELQNKNVKQKKHEWGVDEEAVIVETTEISWDLNRSSVMATLRNVNMAVKPAEKVAICGEVGSGKSTLLATILGEVPYVNGT
;
A
#
# COMPACT_ATOMS: atom_id res chain seq x y z
N MET A 1 13.53 47.93 4.51
CA MET A 1 13.07 46.94 3.51
C MET A 1 13.38 47.37 2.08
N GLN A 2 12.89 48.51 1.57
CA GLN A 2 13.16 48.96 0.17
C GLN A 2 14.64 48.90 -0.25
N ALA A 3 15.57 49.42 0.57
CA ALA A 3 17.01 49.38 0.29
C ALA A 3 17.60 47.96 0.09
N PHE A 4 16.98 46.93 0.67
CA PHE A 4 17.38 45.52 0.49
C PHE A 4 16.87 44.99 -0.85
N TRP A 5 15.60 45.27 -1.20
CA TRP A 5 15.01 44.89 -2.49
C TRP A 5 15.66 45.61 -3.68
N THR A 6 16.05 46.88 -3.55
CA THR A 6 16.80 47.59 -4.60
C THR A 6 18.21 47.02 -4.81
N LEU A 7 18.86 46.52 -3.74
CA LEU A 7 20.20 45.94 -3.81
C LEU A 7 20.17 44.50 -4.37
N LEU A 8 19.12 43.73 -4.06
CA LEU A 8 18.91 42.39 -4.60
C LEU A 8 18.34 42.37 -6.02
N CYS A 9 17.38 43.24 -6.36
CA CYS A 9 16.58 43.16 -7.60
C CYS A 9 16.53 44.42 -8.46
N GLY A 10 17.30 45.47 -8.14
CA GLY A 10 17.57 46.59 -9.05
C GLY A 10 16.48 47.65 -9.18
N ALA A 11 15.20 47.26 -9.21
CA ALA A 11 14.05 48.19 -9.28
C ALA A 11 12.84 47.67 -8.48
N THR A 12 11.91 48.57 -8.16
CA THR A 12 10.67 48.25 -7.41
C THR A 12 9.43 48.28 -8.31
N GLU A 13 9.37 47.38 -9.29
CA GLU A 13 8.13 47.11 -10.05
C GLU A 13 7.17 46.23 -9.23
N CYS A 14 6.62 46.80 -8.16
CA CYS A 14 5.50 46.26 -7.38
C CYS A 14 4.56 47.42 -6.98
N SER A 15 4.22 48.27 -7.96
CA SER A 15 3.26 49.37 -7.81
C SER A 15 2.52 49.59 -9.15
N GLY A 16 1.72 48.61 -9.55
CA GLY A 16 0.82 48.66 -10.71
C GLY A 16 -0.43 47.81 -10.46
N ASP A 17 -1.59 48.31 -10.85
CA ASP A 17 -2.93 47.92 -10.33
C ASP A 17 -3.49 46.55 -10.77
N ASN A 18 -2.69 45.48 -10.82
CA ASN A 18 -3.18 44.12 -11.10
C ASN A 18 -2.58 43.08 -10.13
N ALA A 19 -3.07 43.10 -8.88
CA ALA A 19 -2.69 42.16 -7.83
C ALA A 19 -3.57 40.88 -7.78
N GLU A 20 -3.99 40.36 -8.94
CA GLU A 20 -4.69 39.07 -9.06
C GLU A 20 -3.86 38.06 -9.85
N ASN A 21 -2.88 37.41 -9.17
CA ASN A 21 -2.39 36.03 -9.40
C ASN A 21 -1.03 35.79 -8.69
N GLY A 22 -1.03 35.73 -7.36
CA GLY A 22 0.19 35.51 -6.55
C GLY A 22 0.92 34.17 -6.75
N CYS A 23 0.38 33.25 -7.56
CA CYS A 23 1.01 31.96 -7.89
C CYS A 23 1.92 32.06 -9.14
N GLY A 24 1.64 32.98 -10.08
CA GLY A 24 2.40 33.08 -11.33
C GLY A 24 3.85 33.56 -11.14
N SER A 25 4.07 34.45 -10.17
CA SER A 25 5.40 34.99 -9.84
C SER A 25 6.34 33.98 -9.18
N VAL A 26 5.85 32.80 -8.79
CA VAL A 26 6.66 31.71 -8.22
C VAL A 26 7.12 30.72 -9.31
N ILE A 27 6.66 30.88 -10.56
CA ILE A 27 6.97 30.00 -11.68
C ILE A 27 7.71 30.74 -12.82
N ASP A 28 7.56 32.07 -12.97
CA ASP A 28 8.34 32.85 -13.94
C ASP A 28 9.82 33.01 -13.51
N PRO A 29 10.81 32.48 -14.27
CA PRO A 29 12.22 32.51 -13.88
C PRO A 29 12.86 33.91 -13.81
N TYR A 30 12.17 34.92 -14.35
CA TYR A 30 12.60 36.32 -14.27
C TYR A 30 11.99 37.06 -13.07
N SER A 31 11.17 36.40 -12.26
CA SER A 31 10.67 37.01 -11.04
C SER A 31 11.75 37.02 -9.96
N CYS A 32 12.06 38.22 -9.46
CA CYS A 32 12.85 38.44 -8.25
C CYS A 32 12.44 37.51 -7.07
N ILE A 33 11.16 37.12 -6.98
CA ILE A 33 10.66 36.21 -5.94
C ILE A 33 11.14 34.76 -6.17
N HIS A 34 11.10 34.26 -7.41
CA HIS A 34 11.56 32.93 -7.80
C HIS A 34 13.08 32.78 -7.60
N GLN A 35 13.84 33.77 -8.05
CA GLN A 35 15.31 33.80 -7.95
C GLN A 35 15.78 33.87 -6.48
N ILE A 36 15.13 34.69 -5.64
CA ILE A 36 15.40 34.72 -4.19
C ILE A 36 15.03 33.39 -3.51
N LEU A 37 13.96 32.73 -3.95
CA LEU A 37 13.56 31.42 -3.43
C LEU A 37 14.60 30.34 -3.77
N ILE A 38 15.13 30.33 -5.00
CA ILE A 38 16.23 29.44 -5.42
C ILE A 38 17.48 29.70 -4.57
N ILE A 39 17.95 30.96 -4.50
CA ILE A 39 19.12 31.34 -3.68
C ILE A 39 18.93 30.93 -2.21
N SER A 40 17.72 31.08 -1.65
CA SER A 40 17.43 30.69 -0.26
C SER A 40 17.43 29.18 -0.04
N ILE A 41 17.00 28.38 -1.03
CA ILE A 41 17.03 26.90 -0.95
C ILE A 41 18.47 26.40 -1.08
N ASP A 42 19.23 26.90 -2.05
CA ASP A 42 20.63 26.53 -2.22
C ASP A 42 21.47 26.93 -0.99
N ALA A 43 21.31 28.15 -0.47
CA ALA A 43 22.01 28.58 0.74
C ALA A 43 21.71 27.67 1.96
N LEU A 44 20.48 27.18 2.08
CA LEU A 44 20.09 26.24 3.14
C LEU A 44 20.71 24.85 2.94
N LEU A 45 20.75 24.35 1.70
CA LEU A 45 21.41 23.08 1.36
C LEU A 45 22.93 23.16 1.63
N LEU A 46 23.60 24.25 1.21
CA LEU A 46 25.00 24.52 1.50
C LEU A 46 25.29 24.55 3.01
N LEU A 47 24.42 25.20 3.80
CA LEU A 47 24.55 25.28 5.25
C LEU A 47 24.42 23.91 5.92
N VAL A 48 23.43 23.10 5.51
CA VAL A 48 23.27 21.71 6.00
C VAL A 48 24.53 20.89 5.70
N PHE A 49 25.09 21.01 4.50
CA PHE A 49 26.31 20.29 4.13
C PHE A 49 27.54 20.73 4.95
N LEU A 50 27.72 22.03 5.18
CA LEU A 50 28.78 22.56 6.03
C LEU A 50 28.67 22.05 7.48
N VAL A 51 27.47 22.00 8.05
CA VAL A 51 27.22 21.40 9.37
C VAL A 51 27.62 19.92 9.40
N LEU A 52 27.32 19.14 8.35
CA LEU A 52 27.74 17.73 8.26
C LEU A 52 29.27 17.56 8.25
N LEU A 53 30.01 18.45 7.55
CA LEU A 53 31.48 18.45 7.60
C LEU A 53 32.02 18.77 9.00
N ILE A 54 31.44 19.76 9.68
CA ILE A 54 31.84 20.17 11.03
C ILE A 54 31.54 19.07 12.06
N CYS A 55 30.32 18.50 12.05
CA CYS A 55 29.93 17.39 12.91
C CYS A 55 30.86 16.17 12.75
N LYS A 56 31.33 15.90 11.53
CA LYS A 56 32.33 14.86 11.27
C LYS A 56 33.71 15.21 11.85
N SER A 57 34.14 16.47 11.76
CA SER A 57 35.41 16.94 12.35
C SER A 57 35.42 16.77 13.88
N CYS A 58 34.28 17.04 14.54
CA CYS A 58 34.10 16.84 15.98
C CYS A 58 34.00 15.36 16.40
N SER A 59 33.62 14.44 15.49
CA SER A 59 33.39 13.02 15.77
C SER A 59 34.60 12.12 15.38
N ALA A 60 35.82 12.62 15.57
CA ALA A 60 37.05 11.95 15.17
C ALA A 60 37.49 10.83 16.15
N LYS A 61 36.73 9.73 16.24
CA LYS A 61 37.27 8.47 16.78
C LYS A 61 38.18 7.80 15.72
N LYS A 62 39.42 7.49 16.10
CA LYS A 62 40.37 6.71 15.28
C LYS A 62 39.79 5.33 14.96
N SER A 63 39.30 5.13 13.73
CA SER A 63 39.09 3.78 13.18
C SER A 63 40.32 3.34 12.39
N ILE A 64 40.69 2.07 12.55
CA ILE A 64 41.83 1.45 11.87
C ILE A 64 41.64 1.53 10.35
N ALA A 65 42.70 1.89 9.63
CA ALA A 65 42.67 1.98 8.17
C ALA A 65 42.77 0.58 7.55
N THR A 66 41.62 -0.04 7.27
CA THR A 66 41.57 -1.21 6.39
C THR A 66 41.85 -0.79 4.96
N SER A 67 42.98 -1.26 4.40
CA SER A 67 43.40 -0.97 3.03
C SER A 67 42.58 -1.78 2.01
N TRP A 68 41.35 -1.36 1.77
CA TRP A 68 40.51 -1.93 0.71
C TRP A 68 40.76 -1.16 -0.58
N SER A 69 41.09 -1.87 -1.66
CA SER A 69 41.31 -1.30 -2.98
C SER A 69 40.09 -0.48 -3.43
N ALA A 70 40.34 0.74 -3.87
CA ALA A 70 39.30 1.69 -4.25
C ALA A 70 38.76 1.38 -5.65
N HIS A 71 37.94 0.34 -5.78
CA HIS A 71 37.10 0.15 -6.96
C HIS A 71 35.79 0.93 -6.78
N PHE A 72 35.75 2.10 -7.44
CA PHE A 72 34.52 2.84 -7.71
C PHE A 72 33.67 2.07 -8.72
N SER A 73 32.34 2.10 -8.60
CA SER A 73 31.51 1.56 -9.68
C SER A 73 31.63 2.44 -10.93
N PRO A 74 31.51 1.89 -12.15
CA PRO A 74 31.47 2.71 -13.36
C PRO A 74 30.38 3.80 -13.30
N LEU A 75 29.25 3.50 -12.63
CA LEU A 75 28.19 4.48 -12.38
C LEU A 75 28.65 5.63 -11.48
N GLN A 76 29.41 5.37 -10.41
CA GLN A 76 29.97 6.43 -9.55
C GLN A 76 30.93 7.35 -10.32
N ILE A 77 31.78 6.79 -11.19
CA ILE A 77 32.71 7.58 -12.02
C ILE A 77 31.93 8.43 -13.04
N ALA A 78 30.95 7.83 -13.73
CA ALA A 78 30.10 8.55 -14.68
C ALA A 78 29.28 9.67 -14.00
N THR A 79 28.73 9.39 -12.81
CA THR A 79 27.92 10.35 -12.03
C THR A 79 28.77 11.51 -11.51
N ALA A 80 29.97 11.22 -10.98
CA ALA A 80 30.90 12.23 -10.52
C ALA A 80 31.39 13.13 -11.68
N GLY A 81 31.71 12.52 -12.82
CA GLY A 81 32.13 13.23 -14.03
C GLY A 81 31.02 14.13 -14.59
N PHE A 82 29.80 13.61 -14.74
CA PHE A 82 28.66 14.37 -15.27
C PHE A 82 28.29 15.56 -14.36
N ASN A 83 28.08 15.31 -13.07
CA ASN A 83 27.70 16.37 -12.12
C ASN A 83 28.85 17.35 -11.84
N GLY A 84 30.11 16.90 -11.92
CA GLY A 84 31.28 17.78 -11.87
C GLY A 84 31.35 18.72 -13.08
N LEU A 85 31.12 18.20 -14.29
CA LEU A 85 31.08 19.02 -15.51
C LEU A 85 29.91 20.01 -15.50
N LEU A 86 28.73 19.58 -15.05
CA LEU A 86 27.55 20.43 -14.87
C LEU A 86 27.85 21.60 -13.91
N SER A 87 28.44 21.31 -12.75
CA SER A 87 28.87 22.31 -11.77
C SER A 87 29.85 23.34 -12.35
N LEU A 88 30.85 22.89 -13.12
CA LEU A 88 31.79 23.79 -13.81
C LEU A 88 31.09 24.66 -14.86
N GLY A 89 30.04 24.16 -15.51
CA GLY A 89 29.18 24.92 -16.41
C GLY A 89 28.48 26.09 -15.72
N TYR A 90 27.79 25.82 -14.60
CA TYR A 90 27.17 26.86 -13.77
C TYR A 90 28.20 27.88 -13.24
N LEU A 91 29.29 27.41 -12.62
CA LEU A 91 30.32 28.31 -12.08
C LEU A 91 30.96 29.18 -13.17
N GLY A 92 31.24 28.61 -14.34
CA GLY A 92 31.76 29.35 -15.49
C GLY A 92 30.76 30.39 -16.03
N PHE A 93 29.48 30.06 -16.08
CA PHE A 93 28.43 30.98 -16.52
C PHE A 93 28.23 32.14 -15.53
N GLY A 94 28.19 31.88 -14.23
CA GLY A 94 28.11 32.92 -13.20
C GLY A 94 29.30 33.88 -13.23
N ILE A 95 30.53 33.36 -13.39
CA ILE A 95 31.74 34.18 -13.56
C ILE A 95 31.69 34.99 -14.86
N TRP A 96 31.14 34.45 -15.94
CA TRP A 96 30.95 35.17 -17.21
C TRP A 96 29.96 36.33 -17.07
N ILE A 97 28.83 36.13 -16.36
CA ILE A 97 27.87 37.20 -16.05
C ILE A 97 28.55 38.33 -15.27
N ILE A 98 29.29 38.01 -14.20
CA ILE A 98 30.07 39.00 -13.41
C ILE A 98 31.06 39.76 -14.30
N SER A 99 31.85 39.04 -15.11
CA SER A 99 32.87 39.63 -15.99
C SER A 99 32.25 40.56 -17.05
N LYS A 100 31.08 40.20 -17.59
CA LYS A 100 30.30 41.03 -18.51
C LYS A 100 29.78 42.29 -17.81
N LYS A 101 29.15 42.14 -16.64
CA LYS A 101 28.54 43.26 -15.87
C LYS A 101 29.59 44.29 -15.43
N ILE A 102 30.75 43.83 -14.93
CA ILE A 102 31.88 44.71 -14.58
C ILE A 102 32.41 45.48 -15.80
N LYS A 103 32.50 44.84 -16.98
CA LYS A 103 32.98 45.49 -18.22
C LYS A 103 32.00 46.48 -18.83
N THR A 104 30.69 46.26 -18.68
CA THR A 104 29.65 47.08 -19.33
C THR A 104 29.09 48.16 -18.40
N GLU A 105 28.88 47.85 -17.11
CA GLU A 105 28.09 48.68 -16.18
C GLU A 105 28.92 49.19 -14.98
N GLN A 106 30.20 48.79 -14.86
CA GLN A 106 31.09 49.08 -13.73
C GLN A 106 30.54 48.74 -12.33
N THR A 107 29.47 47.95 -12.26
CA THR A 107 28.84 47.52 -11.00
C THR A 107 28.62 46.00 -10.99
N VAL A 108 28.35 45.47 -9.80
CA VAL A 108 28.09 44.03 -9.54
C VAL A 108 26.62 43.82 -9.11
N LEU A 109 25.79 44.87 -9.22
CA LEU A 109 24.39 44.93 -8.82
C LEU A 109 23.47 44.90 -10.06
N PRO A 110 22.21 44.46 -9.93
CA PRO A 110 21.67 43.66 -8.83
C PRO A 110 22.35 42.29 -8.70
N LEU A 111 22.24 41.68 -7.51
CA LEU A 111 22.96 40.46 -7.14
C LEU A 111 22.35 39.17 -7.72
N HIS A 112 21.02 39.10 -7.94
CA HIS A 112 20.32 37.86 -8.28
C HIS A 112 20.95 37.13 -9.48
N ASP A 113 21.14 37.82 -10.61
CA ASP A 113 21.54 37.25 -11.91
C ASP A 113 22.72 36.27 -11.85
N TRP A 114 23.75 36.62 -11.06
CA TRP A 114 24.98 35.84 -10.98
C TRP A 114 25.08 35.04 -9.70
N LEU A 115 24.45 35.51 -8.62
CA LEU A 115 24.52 34.86 -7.31
C LEU A 115 23.76 33.52 -7.35
N GLU A 116 22.59 33.49 -7.98
CA GLU A 116 21.80 32.27 -8.19
C GLU A 116 22.61 31.17 -8.89
N VAL A 117 23.15 31.49 -10.07
CA VAL A 117 23.94 30.58 -10.91
C VAL A 117 25.18 30.05 -10.18
N LEU A 118 25.85 30.88 -9.38
CA LEU A 118 26.99 30.42 -8.56
C LEU A 118 26.56 29.49 -7.41
N PHE A 119 25.42 29.76 -6.76
CA PHE A 119 24.90 28.93 -5.67
C PHE A 119 24.47 27.55 -6.19
N GLN A 120 23.76 27.49 -7.32
CA GLN A 120 23.44 26.25 -8.03
C GLN A 120 24.71 25.46 -8.38
N GLY A 121 25.72 26.13 -8.97
CA GLY A 121 27.00 25.51 -9.32
C GLY A 121 27.75 24.92 -8.12
N LEU A 122 27.71 25.58 -6.96
CA LEU A 122 28.24 25.05 -5.71
C LEU A 122 27.42 23.87 -5.17
N GLY A 123 26.09 23.94 -5.24
CA GLY A 123 25.19 22.85 -4.82
C GLY A 123 25.49 21.53 -5.56
N TRP A 124 25.58 21.59 -6.90
CA TRP A 124 25.94 20.43 -7.73
C TRP A 124 27.35 19.90 -7.46
N LEU A 125 28.32 20.78 -7.16
CA LEU A 125 29.68 20.38 -6.79
C LEU A 125 29.68 19.52 -5.52
N LEU A 126 28.96 19.97 -4.49
CA LEU A 126 28.91 19.30 -3.19
C LEU A 126 28.12 17.99 -3.26
N LEU A 127 27.02 17.93 -4.02
CA LEU A 127 26.31 16.68 -4.32
C LEU A 127 27.24 15.64 -4.98
N SER A 128 28.00 16.05 -5.98
CA SER A 128 29.00 15.19 -6.66
C SER A 128 30.10 14.71 -5.70
N LEU A 129 30.65 15.62 -4.87
CA LEU A 129 31.67 15.29 -3.86
C LEU A 129 31.15 14.34 -2.77
N THR A 130 29.87 14.44 -2.40
CA THR A 130 29.25 13.59 -1.37
C THR A 130 29.21 12.12 -1.79
N VAL A 131 28.90 11.86 -3.07
CA VAL A 131 28.91 10.50 -3.65
C VAL A 131 30.35 10.02 -3.93
N SER A 132 31.23 10.92 -4.37
CA SER A 132 32.63 10.60 -4.68
C SER A 132 33.47 10.25 -3.45
N ILE A 133 33.23 10.88 -2.30
CA ILE A 133 34.03 10.68 -1.09
C ILE A 133 33.38 9.59 -0.22
N ARG A 134 33.75 8.33 -0.46
CA ARG A 134 33.24 7.14 0.28
C ARG A 134 33.32 7.25 1.83
N LYS A 135 34.26 8.04 2.36
CA LYS A 135 34.40 8.35 3.81
C LYS A 135 33.39 9.39 4.35
N LEU A 136 32.68 10.14 3.51
CA LEU A 136 31.56 11.01 3.92
C LEU A 136 30.23 10.25 3.88
N TYR A 137 30.07 9.37 2.91
CA TYR A 137 28.87 8.53 2.72
C TYR A 137 28.57 7.58 3.90
N PHE A 138 29.59 6.85 4.37
CA PHE A 138 29.41 5.70 5.28
C PHE A 138 28.75 5.98 6.65
N PRO A 139 29.11 7.03 7.41
CA PRO A 139 28.53 7.26 8.74
C PRO A 139 27.12 7.88 8.71
N PHE A 140 26.64 8.38 7.56
CA PHE A 140 25.43 9.17 7.46
C PHE A 140 24.53 8.78 6.27
N VAL A 141 24.53 7.50 5.85
CA VAL A 141 23.81 7.00 4.67
C VAL A 141 22.35 7.48 4.60
N GLY A 142 21.62 7.53 5.73
CA GLY A 142 20.26 8.05 5.79
C GLY A 142 20.13 9.56 5.49
N PHE A 143 21.06 10.38 6.00
CA PHE A 143 21.09 11.82 5.72
C PHE A 143 21.60 12.12 4.31
N THR A 144 22.58 11.37 3.80
CA THR A 144 23.01 11.49 2.40
C THR A 144 21.88 11.11 1.43
N ARG A 145 21.10 10.06 1.75
CA ARG A 145 19.86 9.71 1.03
C ARG A 145 18.87 10.89 1.05
N PHE A 146 18.56 11.45 2.21
CA PHE A 146 17.66 12.61 2.34
C PHE A 146 18.16 13.83 1.54
N TYR A 147 19.44 14.15 1.61
CA TYR A 147 20.04 15.30 0.92
C TYR A 147 20.02 15.14 -0.61
N VAL A 148 20.36 13.97 -1.14
CA VAL A 148 20.30 13.68 -2.59
C VAL A 148 18.86 13.64 -3.10
N VAL A 149 17.92 13.08 -2.33
CA VAL A 149 16.49 13.09 -2.68
C VAL A 149 15.95 14.53 -2.71
N THR A 150 16.28 15.36 -1.72
CA THR A 150 15.88 16.78 -1.68
C THR A 150 16.45 17.55 -2.88
N GLY A 151 17.74 17.36 -3.21
CA GLY A 151 18.36 17.95 -4.40
C GLY A 151 17.71 17.48 -5.71
N SER A 152 17.19 16.25 -5.77
CA SER A 152 16.50 15.73 -6.96
C SER A 152 15.12 16.34 -7.15
N PHE A 153 14.37 16.60 -6.07
CA PHE A 153 13.12 17.37 -6.15
C PHE A 153 13.37 18.81 -6.60
N PHE A 154 14.47 19.43 -6.14
CA PHE A 154 14.87 20.78 -6.56
C PHE A 154 15.25 20.85 -8.05
N ALA A 155 16.04 19.88 -8.54
CA ALA A 155 16.32 19.75 -9.98
C ALA A 155 15.04 19.59 -10.84
N GLY A 156 14.04 18.87 -10.31
CA GLY A 156 12.72 18.77 -10.93
C GLY A 156 11.97 20.10 -10.99
N PHE A 157 12.06 20.93 -9.94
CA PHE A 157 11.46 22.27 -9.91
C PHE A 157 12.12 23.24 -10.90
N LEU A 158 13.46 23.22 -11.00
CA LEU A 158 14.21 24.00 -12.00
C LEU A 158 13.84 23.57 -13.43
N PHE A 159 13.75 22.26 -13.69
CA PHE A 159 13.32 21.72 -14.98
C PHE A 159 11.91 22.19 -15.37
N ILE A 160 10.94 22.15 -14.44
CA ILE A 160 9.57 22.63 -14.69
C ILE A 160 9.55 24.14 -14.98
N SER A 161 10.31 24.93 -14.24
CA SER A 161 10.45 26.38 -14.45
C SER A 161 11.04 26.70 -15.83
N CYS A 162 12.06 25.95 -16.25
CA CYS A 162 12.68 26.06 -17.57
C CYS A 162 11.72 25.66 -18.71
N VAL A 163 10.96 24.57 -18.56
CA VAL A 163 9.96 24.14 -19.56
C VAL A 163 8.86 25.20 -19.72
N TRP A 164 8.42 25.83 -18.63
CA TRP A 164 7.49 26.95 -18.68
C TRP A 164 8.05 28.13 -19.50
N GLU A 165 9.32 28.49 -19.28
CA GLU A 165 9.95 29.58 -20.03
C GLU A 165 10.11 29.28 -21.53
N VAL A 166 10.54 28.07 -21.90
CA VAL A 166 10.67 27.66 -23.31
C VAL A 166 9.32 27.71 -24.03
N VAL A 167 8.23 27.31 -23.36
CA VAL A 167 6.87 27.35 -23.90
C VAL A 167 6.33 28.77 -24.04
N VAL A 168 6.66 29.69 -23.12
CA VAL A 168 6.06 31.04 -23.07
C VAL A 168 6.90 32.10 -23.79
N LYS A 169 8.23 32.08 -23.66
CA LYS A 169 9.15 33.13 -24.14
C LYS A 169 9.95 32.73 -25.40
N ASN A 170 9.96 31.45 -25.76
CA ASN A 170 10.56 30.92 -26.99
C ASN A 170 12.06 31.26 -27.20
N SER A 171 12.77 31.57 -26.11
CA SER A 171 14.17 31.97 -26.06
C SER A 171 15.01 30.91 -25.37
N VAL A 172 16.15 30.52 -25.96
CA VAL A 172 17.09 29.58 -25.35
C VAL A 172 18.31 30.33 -24.82
N SER A 173 18.53 30.26 -23.52
CA SER A 173 19.70 30.81 -22.83
C SER A 173 20.64 29.66 -22.39
N LEU A 174 21.90 29.98 -22.09
CA LEU A 174 22.86 28.98 -21.61
C LEU A 174 22.51 28.48 -20.19
N GLY A 175 21.79 29.28 -19.38
CA GLY A 175 21.23 28.86 -18.10
C GLY A 175 20.19 27.75 -18.26
N LEU A 176 19.20 27.95 -19.15
CA LEU A 176 18.16 26.95 -19.43
C LEU A 176 18.74 25.59 -19.86
N ILE A 177 19.84 25.58 -20.63
CA ILE A 177 20.51 24.34 -21.02
C ILE A 177 21.11 23.63 -19.78
N LEU A 178 21.73 24.37 -18.86
CA LEU A 178 22.27 23.82 -17.62
C LEU A 178 21.13 23.29 -16.70
N ASP A 179 20.01 24.01 -16.60
CA ASP A 179 18.85 23.58 -15.82
C ASP A 179 18.20 22.31 -16.38
N ILE A 180 18.11 22.17 -17.70
CA ILE A 180 17.68 20.93 -18.35
C ILE A 180 18.65 19.78 -18.04
N MET A 181 19.96 20.03 -18.05
CA MET A 181 20.97 19.02 -17.72
C MET A 181 21.07 18.68 -16.23
N SER A 182 20.46 19.49 -15.35
CA SER A 182 20.38 19.25 -13.91
C SER A 182 19.53 18.01 -13.56
N LEU A 183 18.45 17.75 -14.29
CA LEU A 183 17.55 16.61 -14.04
C LEU A 183 18.23 15.24 -14.31
N PRO A 184 18.94 15.01 -15.45
CA PRO A 184 19.80 13.85 -15.61
C PRO A 184 20.87 13.70 -14.51
N GLY A 185 21.43 14.82 -14.04
CA GLY A 185 22.43 14.85 -12.95
C GLY A 185 21.86 14.31 -11.64
N ALA A 186 20.67 14.78 -11.24
CA ALA A 186 19.91 14.26 -10.10
C ALA A 186 19.61 12.76 -10.22
N ILE A 187 19.14 12.31 -11.38
CA ILE A 187 18.81 10.89 -11.60
C ILE A 187 20.04 10.00 -11.44
N LEU A 188 21.20 10.39 -11.97
CA LEU A 188 22.47 9.67 -11.79
C LEU A 188 22.90 9.59 -10.30
N LEU A 189 22.71 10.68 -9.54
CA LEU A 189 22.98 10.68 -8.09
C LEU A 189 22.04 9.76 -7.32
N LEU A 190 20.74 9.75 -7.63
CA LEU A 190 19.78 8.81 -7.03
C LEU A 190 20.17 7.36 -7.31
N LEU A 191 20.47 7.01 -8.56
CA LEU A 191 20.90 5.66 -8.93
C LEU A 191 22.16 5.24 -8.15
N CYS A 192 23.17 6.10 -8.04
CA CYS A 192 24.37 5.83 -7.21
C CYS A 192 24.07 5.57 -5.72
N VAL A 193 23.05 6.23 -5.17
CA VAL A 193 22.68 6.13 -3.75
C VAL A 193 21.86 4.86 -3.45
N PHE A 194 21.11 4.35 -4.43
CA PHE A 194 20.28 3.16 -4.30
C PHE A 194 20.94 1.85 -4.81
N GLU A 195 21.88 1.90 -5.76
CA GLU A 195 22.54 0.72 -6.35
C GLU A 195 23.34 -0.13 -5.34
N ARG A 196 23.97 0.49 -4.33
CA ARG A 196 24.99 -0.18 -3.50
C ARG A 196 24.46 -0.89 -2.24
N GLN A 197 23.44 -1.74 -2.38
CA GLN A 197 22.95 -2.57 -1.27
C GLN A 197 23.13 -4.10 -1.47
N ASP A 198 23.41 -4.57 -2.68
CA ASP A 198 23.42 -6.01 -3.03
C ASP A 198 24.82 -6.66 -3.04
N HIS A 199 25.66 -6.36 -2.05
CA HIS A 199 26.89 -7.13 -1.76
C HIS A 199 26.94 -7.49 -0.28
N GLY A 200 26.18 -8.54 0.09
CA GLY A 200 26.34 -9.26 1.34
C GLY A 200 27.56 -10.20 1.30
N ASP A 201 28.14 -10.47 2.47
CA ASP A 201 29.37 -11.25 2.62
C ASP A 201 29.24 -12.71 2.14
N PRO A 202 30.11 -13.20 1.23
CA PRO A 202 30.15 -14.60 0.85
C PRO A 202 30.99 -15.41 1.84
N ASN A 203 30.52 -15.57 3.08
CA ASN A 203 31.01 -16.58 4.03
C ASN A 203 30.02 -16.79 5.20
N GLY A 204 29.02 -17.65 4.98
CA GLY A 204 28.07 -18.11 5.99
C GLY A 204 27.95 -19.64 5.93
N SER A 205 28.68 -20.31 6.82
CA SER A 205 28.90 -21.76 6.89
C SER A 205 27.65 -22.66 6.83
N LEU A 206 27.85 -23.83 6.20
CA LEU A 206 27.11 -25.09 6.33
C LEU A 206 25.90 -25.15 7.28
N TYR A 207 24.75 -25.56 6.73
CA TYR A 207 23.87 -26.52 7.39
C TYR A 207 23.37 -27.55 6.38
N GLU A 208 23.68 -28.82 6.64
CA GLU A 208 23.26 -29.99 5.88
C GLU A 208 22.27 -30.79 6.74
N PRO A 209 21.03 -31.03 6.29
CA PRO A 209 20.10 -31.92 6.99
C PRO A 209 20.23 -33.35 6.46
N LEU A 210 20.66 -34.26 7.34
CA LEU A 210 20.60 -35.70 7.13
C LEU A 210 19.14 -36.19 7.07
N GLN A 211 18.68 -36.65 5.90
CA GLN A 211 18.05 -37.97 5.69
C GLN A 211 17.63 -38.17 4.22
N GLY A 212 17.53 -39.44 3.80
CA GLY A 212 17.55 -39.81 2.38
C GLY A 212 16.29 -39.43 1.59
N MET A 213 16.52 -38.87 0.40
CA MET A 213 15.54 -38.71 -0.68
C MET A 213 16.30 -38.79 -2.01
N GLU A 214 15.76 -39.48 -3.02
CA GLU A 214 16.48 -39.75 -4.26
C GLU A 214 16.56 -38.53 -5.20
N PRO A 215 17.55 -38.46 -6.13
CA PRO A 215 17.87 -37.22 -6.84
C PRO A 215 16.80 -36.71 -7.81
N GLU A 216 15.87 -37.55 -8.26
CA GLU A 216 14.93 -37.21 -9.34
C GLU A 216 13.80 -36.27 -8.86
N ASP A 217 13.35 -36.37 -7.60
CA ASP A 217 12.30 -35.49 -7.05
C ASP A 217 12.81 -34.06 -6.78
N ILE A 218 14.13 -33.89 -6.56
CA ILE A 218 14.76 -32.59 -6.30
C ILE A 218 14.70 -31.67 -7.54
N VAL A 219 14.58 -32.25 -8.74
CA VAL A 219 14.52 -31.49 -10.00
C VAL A 219 13.15 -30.84 -10.17
N LYS A 220 12.04 -31.58 -9.97
CA LYS A 220 10.67 -31.05 -10.13
C LYS A 220 10.35 -29.89 -9.17
N VAL A 221 10.84 -29.96 -7.93
CA VAL A 221 10.56 -28.94 -6.90
C VAL A 221 11.27 -27.60 -7.17
N LYS A 222 12.31 -27.57 -8.03
CA LYS A 222 13.04 -26.33 -8.37
C LYS A 222 12.41 -25.49 -9.47
N ASP A 223 11.72 -26.11 -10.42
CA ASP A 223 11.28 -25.42 -11.64
C ASP A 223 9.87 -24.81 -11.54
N ASN A 224 9.09 -25.17 -10.52
CA ASN A 224 7.68 -24.76 -10.39
C ASN A 224 7.49 -23.34 -9.78
N VAL A 225 8.36 -22.37 -10.09
CA VAL A 225 8.29 -20.98 -9.57
C VAL A 225 7.60 -20.05 -10.59
N THR A 226 6.77 -19.11 -10.14
CA THR A 226 5.97 -18.21 -11.00
C THR A 226 6.80 -17.62 -12.15
N PRO A 227 6.36 -17.67 -13.43
CA PRO A 227 7.14 -17.13 -14.55
C PRO A 227 7.49 -15.63 -14.43
N PHE A 228 6.71 -14.87 -13.65
CA PHE A 228 7.04 -13.53 -13.14
C PHE A 228 8.48 -13.42 -12.58
N ALA A 229 9.04 -14.55 -12.13
CA ALA A 229 10.33 -14.67 -11.48
C ALA A 229 11.52 -14.25 -12.34
N TYR A 230 11.52 -14.67 -13.59
CA TYR A 230 12.66 -14.58 -14.51
C TYR A 230 12.33 -13.81 -15.79
N VAL A 231 11.06 -13.44 -16.02
CA VAL A 231 10.66 -12.64 -17.18
C VAL A 231 11.07 -11.17 -17.08
N GLY A 232 11.27 -10.55 -18.24
CA GLY A 232 11.78 -9.20 -18.33
C GLY A 232 10.83 -8.09 -17.89
N LEU A 233 11.39 -6.90 -17.67
CA LEU A 233 10.66 -5.71 -17.22
C LEU A 233 9.40 -5.47 -18.07
N LEU A 234 9.52 -5.50 -19.40
CA LEU A 234 8.38 -5.43 -20.34
C LEU A 234 7.29 -6.49 -20.10
N SER A 235 7.66 -7.73 -19.79
CA SER A 235 6.73 -8.83 -19.50
C SER A 235 6.07 -8.68 -18.13
N LYS A 236 6.80 -8.15 -17.13
CA LYS A 236 6.26 -7.78 -15.82
C LYS A 236 5.24 -6.65 -15.93
N LEU A 237 5.55 -5.60 -16.71
CA LEU A 237 4.65 -4.46 -16.96
C LEU A 237 3.37 -4.85 -17.72
N THR A 238 3.45 -5.84 -18.62
CA THR A 238 2.34 -6.24 -19.51
C THR A 238 1.64 -7.55 -19.08
N PHE A 239 2.04 -8.15 -17.97
CA PHE A 239 1.55 -9.45 -17.48
C PHE A 239 1.73 -10.63 -18.48
N TRP A 240 2.61 -10.48 -19.49
CA TRP A 240 2.81 -11.45 -20.56
C TRP A 240 3.28 -12.82 -20.06
N TRP A 241 3.90 -12.86 -18.89
CA TRP A 241 4.32 -14.07 -18.17
C TRP A 241 3.17 -14.99 -17.75
N LEU A 242 1.92 -14.49 -17.74
CA LEU A 242 0.72 -15.30 -17.47
C LEU A 242 0.24 -16.07 -18.72
N ASN A 243 0.70 -15.69 -19.91
CA ASN A 243 0.25 -16.30 -21.18
C ASN A 243 0.51 -17.81 -21.31
N PRO A 244 1.61 -18.40 -20.78
CA PRO A 244 1.77 -19.86 -20.76
C PRO A 244 0.68 -20.55 -19.93
N LEU A 245 0.43 -20.08 -18.71
CA LEU A 245 -0.59 -20.64 -17.82
C LEU A 245 -2.00 -20.50 -18.41
N MET A 246 -2.33 -19.35 -19.03
CA MET A 246 -3.59 -19.16 -19.74
C MET A 246 -3.72 -20.02 -21.01
N LYS A 247 -2.61 -20.45 -21.62
CA LYS A 247 -2.63 -21.44 -22.71
C LYS A 247 -2.82 -22.86 -22.19
N THR A 248 -2.14 -23.25 -21.11
CA THR A 248 -2.36 -24.56 -20.46
C THR A 248 -3.81 -24.69 -20.01
N GLY A 249 -4.33 -23.70 -19.26
CA GLY A 249 -5.73 -23.66 -18.81
C GLY A 249 -6.79 -23.51 -19.90
N LYS A 250 -6.38 -23.31 -21.17
CA LYS A 250 -7.28 -23.38 -22.34
C LYS A 250 -7.42 -24.80 -22.89
N HIS A 251 -6.40 -25.64 -22.71
CA HIS A 251 -6.33 -26.99 -23.26
C HIS A 251 -6.60 -28.07 -22.20
N GLU A 252 -6.25 -27.81 -20.94
CA GLU A 252 -6.35 -28.75 -19.83
C GLU A 252 -6.92 -28.06 -18.58
N ILE A 253 -7.50 -28.82 -17.65
CA ILE A 253 -8.01 -28.30 -16.38
C ILE A 253 -6.83 -28.21 -15.40
N LEU A 254 -6.45 -27.00 -15.02
CA LEU A 254 -5.35 -26.73 -14.09
C LEU A 254 -5.58 -27.41 -12.74
N GLN A 255 -4.58 -28.17 -12.28
CA GLN A 255 -4.51 -28.79 -10.96
C GLN A 255 -3.65 -27.95 -10.01
N GLU A 256 -3.60 -28.31 -8.72
CA GLU A 256 -2.82 -27.56 -7.73
C GLU A 256 -1.31 -27.56 -8.04
N ASP A 257 -0.81 -28.64 -8.65
CA ASP A 257 0.58 -28.76 -9.14
C ASP A 257 0.88 -27.85 -10.36
N ASP A 258 -0.13 -27.39 -11.09
CA ASP A 258 0.02 -26.43 -12.20
C ASP A 258 0.04 -24.97 -11.71
N ILE A 259 -0.22 -24.73 -10.42
CA ILE A 259 -0.19 -23.40 -9.80
C ILE A 259 1.23 -23.12 -9.30
N PRO A 260 1.97 -22.19 -9.94
CA PRO A 260 3.38 -22.04 -9.61
C PRO A 260 3.62 -21.34 -8.26
N LEU A 261 4.65 -21.81 -7.56
CA LEU A 261 5.14 -21.33 -6.28
C LEU A 261 5.65 -19.89 -6.33
N LEU A 262 5.47 -19.16 -5.23
CA LEU A 262 5.87 -17.76 -5.08
C LEU A 262 7.36 -17.52 -5.34
N ARG A 263 7.68 -16.37 -5.95
CA ARG A 263 9.03 -15.94 -6.30
C ARG A 263 9.94 -15.90 -5.07
N ARG A 264 11.21 -16.33 -5.20
CA ARG A 264 12.28 -15.96 -4.25
C ARG A 264 12.48 -14.44 -4.14
N GLU A 265 11.96 -13.68 -5.11
CA GLU A 265 11.80 -12.22 -5.22
C GLU A 265 10.68 -11.60 -4.36
N ASP A 266 9.80 -12.44 -3.83
CA ASP A 266 8.92 -12.17 -2.70
C ASP A 266 9.46 -12.83 -1.41
N ARG A 267 10.71 -13.33 -1.48
CA ARG A 267 11.80 -13.02 -0.55
C ARG A 267 12.71 -11.95 -1.22
N ALA A 268 14.05 -11.99 -1.18
CA ALA A 268 14.90 -10.93 -1.78
C ALA A 268 15.92 -11.46 -2.83
N GLU A 269 16.35 -10.55 -3.73
CA GLU A 269 17.50 -10.59 -4.70
C GLU A 269 17.19 -10.58 -6.22
N THR A 270 17.00 -9.36 -6.75
CA THR A 270 16.64 -9.00 -8.12
C THR A 270 17.63 -9.36 -9.24
N CYS A 271 17.12 -9.43 -10.46
CA CYS A 271 17.91 -9.55 -11.68
C CYS A 271 17.29 -8.70 -12.82
N TYR A 272 18.04 -7.83 -13.52
CA TYR A 272 17.71 -7.51 -14.92
C TYR A 272 18.80 -6.89 -15.83
N SER A 273 18.79 -7.37 -17.09
CA SER A 273 19.29 -6.73 -18.33
C SER A 273 18.75 -7.53 -19.55
N SER A 274 18.73 -7.07 -20.80
CA SER A 274 19.16 -5.78 -21.39
C SER A 274 18.23 -5.36 -22.56
N ALA A 275 18.34 -4.10 -23.00
CA ALA A 275 17.69 -3.50 -24.17
C ALA A 275 18.21 -4.02 -25.55
N PHE A 276 17.46 -3.72 -26.63
CA PHE A 276 17.87 -3.96 -28.02
C PHE A 276 17.92 -2.66 -28.86
N VAL A 277 19.12 -2.41 -29.41
CA VAL A 277 19.52 -1.62 -30.60
C VAL A 277 18.42 -1.57 -31.69
N LYS A 278 18.15 -0.55 -32.51
CA LYS A 278 18.55 0.87 -32.73
C LYS A 278 17.96 1.23 -34.13
N LEU A 279 17.69 2.51 -34.42
CA LEU A 279 17.57 3.13 -35.78
C LEU A 279 16.48 2.63 -36.76
N VAL A 280 15.65 3.55 -37.27
CA VAL A 280 15.73 4.14 -38.64
C VAL A 280 15.03 5.53 -38.62
N GLN A 281 15.60 6.45 -39.40
CA GLN A 281 15.21 7.85 -39.77
C GLN A 281 13.76 7.96 -40.33
N GLY A 282 13.07 9.10 -40.57
CA GLY A 282 13.34 10.55 -40.62
C GLY A 282 12.40 11.19 -41.70
N GLU A 283 12.03 12.48 -41.75
CA GLU A 283 12.34 13.64 -40.88
C GLU A 283 11.12 14.56 -40.59
N GLN A 284 10.82 15.64 -41.36
CA GLN A 284 9.80 16.66 -40.99
C GLN A 284 8.96 17.29 -42.13
N VAL A 285 7.72 17.69 -41.81
CA VAL A 285 7.19 19.09 -41.84
C VAL A 285 6.20 19.23 -40.67
N PHE A 286 6.14 20.37 -39.95
CA PHE A 286 5.47 20.45 -38.64
C PHE A 286 3.93 20.35 -38.66
N GLU A 287 3.46 19.11 -38.55
CA GLU A 287 2.06 18.68 -38.37
C GLU A 287 1.88 17.97 -37.00
N TYR A 288 2.84 18.16 -36.08
CA TYR A 288 3.12 17.22 -34.98
C TYR A 288 2.43 17.50 -33.63
N GLU A 289 1.71 18.61 -33.44
CA GLU A 289 1.06 18.90 -32.15
C GLU A 289 -0.01 17.84 -31.80
N GLY A 290 -0.84 17.45 -32.77
CA GLY A 290 -1.81 16.37 -32.60
C GLY A 290 -1.16 15.01 -32.33
N TYR A 291 -0.04 14.70 -33.01
CA TYR A 291 0.72 13.48 -32.78
C TYR A 291 1.42 13.48 -31.40
N ALA A 292 1.95 14.61 -30.95
CA ALA A 292 2.55 14.78 -29.63
C ALA A 292 1.51 14.67 -28.51
N LEU A 293 0.35 15.30 -28.66
CA LEU A 293 -0.78 15.15 -27.74
C LEU A 293 -1.30 13.70 -27.71
N THR A 294 -1.39 13.03 -28.86
CA THR A 294 -1.82 11.61 -28.94
C THR A 294 -0.80 10.68 -28.30
N ALA A 295 0.50 10.88 -28.56
CA ALA A 295 1.58 10.11 -27.94
C ALA A 295 1.66 10.37 -26.43
N SER A 296 1.46 11.62 -25.99
CA SER A 296 1.40 11.99 -24.57
C SER A 296 0.19 11.35 -23.88
N LEU A 297 -1.01 11.43 -24.46
CA LEU A 297 -2.21 10.75 -23.95
C LEU A 297 -2.04 9.22 -23.88
N PHE A 298 -1.39 8.62 -24.89
CA PHE A 298 -1.05 7.21 -24.88
C PHE A 298 -0.08 6.86 -23.73
N LEU A 299 1.01 7.61 -23.58
CA LEU A 299 1.97 7.42 -22.50
C LEU A 299 1.35 7.63 -21.12
N VAL A 300 0.54 8.67 -20.94
CA VAL A 300 -0.22 8.92 -19.71
C VAL A 300 -1.18 7.76 -19.42
N LYS A 301 -1.92 7.24 -20.42
CA LYS A 301 -2.81 6.09 -20.22
C LYS A 301 -2.05 4.78 -19.94
N CYS A 302 -0.87 4.59 -20.51
CA CYS A 302 0.00 3.47 -20.15
C CYS A 302 0.52 3.60 -18.71
N LEU A 303 0.95 4.79 -18.29
CA LEU A 303 1.41 5.07 -16.93
C LEU A 303 0.27 4.93 -15.91
N GLU A 304 -0.93 5.42 -16.21
CA GLU A 304 -2.15 5.28 -15.41
C GLU A 304 -2.51 3.81 -15.21
N SER A 305 -2.69 3.05 -16.31
CA SER A 305 -3.03 1.62 -16.27
C SER A 305 -1.99 0.79 -15.52
N LEU A 306 -0.71 1.10 -15.69
CA LEU A 306 0.38 0.44 -14.96
C LEU A 306 0.36 0.80 -13.46
N SER A 307 0.23 2.07 -13.13
CA SER A 307 0.24 2.56 -11.74
C SER A 307 -0.97 2.04 -10.97
N GLU A 308 -2.15 2.01 -11.60
CA GLU A 308 -3.38 1.43 -11.05
C GLU A 308 -3.19 -0.07 -10.76
N ARG A 309 -2.68 -0.84 -11.73
CA ARG A 309 -2.42 -2.28 -11.56
C ARG A 309 -1.37 -2.56 -10.48
N GLN A 310 -0.31 -1.74 -10.40
CA GLN A 310 0.71 -1.88 -9.38
C GLN A 310 0.17 -1.51 -7.99
N TRP A 311 -0.61 -0.44 -7.86
CA TRP A 311 -1.29 -0.06 -6.62
C TRP A 311 -2.26 -1.17 -6.15
N TYR A 312 -3.09 -1.69 -7.06
CA TYR A 312 -4.00 -2.80 -6.76
C TYR A 312 -3.24 -4.05 -6.30
N PHE A 313 -2.19 -4.45 -7.03
CA PHE A 313 -1.37 -5.61 -6.65
C PHE A 313 -0.69 -5.44 -5.29
N GLN A 314 -0.08 -4.28 -5.02
CA GLN A 314 0.62 -4.03 -3.75
C GLN A 314 -0.34 -3.95 -2.56
N THR A 315 -1.50 -3.31 -2.71
CA THR A 315 -2.52 -3.27 -1.64
C THR A 315 -3.09 -4.66 -1.34
N GLN A 316 -3.35 -5.47 -2.37
CA GLN A 316 -3.76 -6.87 -2.21
C GLN A 316 -2.65 -7.74 -1.57
N LEU A 317 -1.38 -7.55 -1.93
CA LEU A 317 -0.25 -8.27 -1.32
C LEU A 317 -0.07 -7.92 0.17
N ILE A 318 -0.21 -6.65 0.55
CA ILE A 318 -0.23 -6.21 1.95
C ILE A 318 -1.43 -6.85 2.67
N GLY A 319 -2.60 -6.86 2.04
CA GLY A 319 -3.81 -7.48 2.57
C GLY A 319 -3.67 -8.97 2.87
N LEU A 320 -3.08 -9.73 1.94
CA LEU A 320 -2.77 -11.15 2.12
C LEU A 320 -1.78 -11.38 3.26
N ARG A 321 -0.75 -10.53 3.41
CA ARG A 321 0.21 -10.60 4.53
C ARG A 321 -0.48 -10.36 5.87
N ILE A 322 -1.35 -9.34 5.96
CA ILE A 322 -2.16 -9.05 7.16
C ILE A 322 -3.07 -10.22 7.50
N ARG A 323 -3.82 -10.76 6.52
CA ARG A 323 -4.70 -11.91 6.69
C ARG A 323 -3.94 -13.13 7.22
N SER A 324 -2.82 -13.49 6.60
CA SER A 324 -2.00 -14.63 7.03
C SER A 324 -1.42 -14.45 8.43
N PHE A 325 -0.96 -13.25 8.78
CA PHE A 325 -0.51 -12.93 10.14
C PHE A 325 -1.62 -13.07 11.17
N LEU A 326 -2.81 -12.50 10.90
CA LEU A 326 -3.96 -12.58 11.80
C LEU A 326 -4.45 -14.03 11.96
N SER A 327 -4.53 -14.82 10.88
CA SER A 327 -4.85 -16.25 10.96
C SER A 327 -3.86 -17.01 11.84
N ALA A 328 -2.55 -16.78 11.66
CA ALA A 328 -1.52 -17.41 12.47
C ALA A 328 -1.60 -16.99 13.96
N ALA A 329 -1.89 -15.71 14.24
CA ALA A 329 -2.08 -15.19 15.59
C ALA A 329 -3.33 -15.79 16.28
N ILE A 330 -4.45 -15.90 15.57
CA ILE A 330 -5.70 -16.49 16.09
C ILE A 330 -5.49 -17.98 16.39
N CYS A 331 -4.91 -18.75 15.45
CA CYS A 331 -4.58 -20.16 15.69
C CYS A 331 -3.58 -20.34 16.84
N GLY A 332 -2.55 -19.48 16.93
CA GLY A 332 -1.59 -19.48 18.03
C GLY A 332 -2.21 -19.15 19.39
N LYS A 333 -3.23 -18.28 19.42
CA LYS A 333 -4.02 -17.96 20.62
C LYS A 333 -4.93 -19.12 21.02
N GLN A 334 -5.56 -19.79 20.05
CA GLN A 334 -6.44 -20.93 20.29
C GLN A 334 -5.74 -22.07 21.03
N LEU A 335 -4.43 -22.28 20.80
CA LEU A 335 -3.61 -23.27 21.51
C LEU A 335 -3.27 -22.90 22.96
N LYS A 336 -3.55 -21.66 23.39
CA LYS A 336 -3.19 -21.12 24.72
C LYS A 336 -4.37 -20.63 25.54
N ILE A 337 -5.56 -20.52 24.94
CA ILE A 337 -6.74 -19.95 25.59
C ILE A 337 -7.15 -20.79 26.81
N SER A 338 -7.50 -20.14 27.92
CA SER A 338 -7.99 -20.85 29.11
C SER A 338 -9.25 -21.65 28.81
N SER A 339 -9.42 -22.80 29.45
CA SER A 339 -10.61 -23.65 29.32
C SER A 339 -11.91 -22.90 29.66
N ALA A 340 -11.89 -22.01 30.66
CA ALA A 340 -13.00 -21.10 30.98
C ALA A 340 -13.34 -20.14 29.83
N ALA A 341 -12.34 -19.53 29.18
CA ALA A 341 -12.57 -18.66 28.02
C ALA A 341 -12.94 -19.44 26.75
N SER A 342 -12.42 -20.65 26.58
CA SER A 342 -12.75 -21.56 25.47
C SER A 342 -14.26 -21.86 25.39
N ILE A 343 -14.95 -21.93 26.52
CA ILE A 343 -16.41 -22.12 26.58
C ILE A 343 -17.18 -20.89 26.08
N THR A 344 -16.60 -19.68 26.16
CA THR A 344 -17.30 -18.44 25.75
C THR A 344 -17.36 -18.22 24.24
N HIS A 345 -16.54 -18.94 23.45
CA HIS A 345 -16.56 -18.87 22.00
C HIS A 345 -16.86 -20.22 21.37
N SER A 346 -17.87 -20.26 20.50
CA SER A 346 -18.13 -21.50 19.76
C SER A 346 -17.03 -21.76 18.73
N PRO A 347 -16.73 -23.03 18.38
CA PRO A 347 -15.78 -23.33 17.32
C PRO A 347 -16.11 -22.65 15.97
N GLY A 348 -17.40 -22.44 15.69
CA GLY A 348 -17.87 -21.72 14.50
C GLY A 348 -17.54 -20.21 14.52
N GLU A 349 -17.50 -19.58 15.69
CA GLU A 349 -17.05 -18.19 15.84
C GLU A 349 -15.55 -18.07 15.57
N ILE A 350 -14.74 -18.99 16.09
CA ILE A 350 -13.28 -19.01 15.84
C ILE A 350 -13.00 -19.21 14.33
N VAL A 351 -13.71 -20.13 13.68
CA VAL A 351 -13.64 -20.29 12.21
C VAL A 351 -14.06 -19.01 11.50
N THR A 352 -15.07 -18.28 11.99
CA THR A 352 -15.50 -16.99 11.43
C THR A 352 -14.45 -15.90 11.60
N LEU A 353 -13.74 -15.85 12.74
CA LEU A 353 -12.63 -14.91 12.96
C LEU A 353 -11.51 -15.11 11.93
N VAL A 354 -11.11 -16.36 11.67
CA VAL A 354 -10.05 -16.71 10.72
C VAL A 354 -10.49 -16.55 9.26
N THR A 355 -11.72 -16.96 8.92
CA THR A 355 -12.16 -17.01 7.51
C THR A 355 -12.75 -15.70 7.01
N ALA A 356 -13.57 -15.01 7.82
CA ALA A 356 -14.30 -13.82 7.41
C ALA A 356 -13.67 -12.52 7.94
N ASP A 357 -13.27 -12.47 9.21
CA ASP A 357 -12.83 -11.22 9.83
C ASP A 357 -11.37 -10.88 9.49
N ALA A 358 -10.46 -11.87 9.53
CA ALA A 358 -9.10 -11.69 9.03
C ALA A 358 -9.09 -11.34 7.52
N TYR A 359 -10.05 -11.85 6.74
CA TYR A 359 -10.22 -11.46 5.33
C TYR A 359 -10.70 -10.01 5.17
N ARG A 360 -11.73 -9.57 5.91
CA ARG A 360 -12.22 -8.18 5.90
C ARG A 360 -11.14 -7.16 6.28
N ILE A 361 -10.29 -7.48 7.25
CA ILE A 361 -9.16 -6.63 7.63
C ILE A 361 -8.06 -6.69 6.56
N GLY A 362 -7.85 -7.84 5.92
CA GLY A 362 -6.97 -7.99 4.77
C GLY A 362 -7.37 -7.14 3.56
N GLU A 363 -8.65 -6.99 3.25
CA GLU A 363 -9.12 -6.10 2.17
C GLU A 363 -9.02 -4.61 2.52
N PHE A 364 -8.93 -4.25 3.82
CA PHE A 364 -8.99 -2.86 4.27
C PHE A 364 -7.93 -1.91 3.67
N PRO A 365 -6.65 -2.29 3.42
CA PRO A 365 -5.66 -1.40 2.81
C PRO A 365 -6.09 -0.87 1.43
N TYR A 366 -6.72 -1.70 0.59
CA TYR A 366 -7.27 -1.26 -0.69
C TYR A 366 -8.36 -0.19 -0.49
N TRP A 367 -9.36 -0.50 0.34
CA TRP A 367 -10.46 0.42 0.66
C TRP A 367 -9.99 1.71 1.35
N PHE A 368 -8.95 1.65 2.17
CA PHE A 368 -8.33 2.82 2.81
C PHE A 368 -7.76 3.79 1.78
N HIS A 369 -7.03 3.29 0.78
CA HIS A 369 -6.56 4.13 -0.32
C HIS A 369 -7.72 4.68 -1.18
N GLN A 370 -8.80 3.91 -1.32
CA GLN A 370 -9.99 4.35 -2.04
C GLN A 370 -10.67 5.56 -1.37
N ILE A 371 -10.69 5.68 -0.03
CA ILE A 371 -11.31 6.81 0.70
C ILE A 371 -10.79 8.17 0.21
N TRP A 372 -9.47 8.39 0.29
CA TRP A 372 -8.88 9.68 -0.02
C TRP A 372 -8.77 9.91 -1.53
N SER A 373 -8.49 8.85 -2.30
CA SER A 373 -8.43 8.91 -3.77
C SER A 373 -9.78 9.34 -4.36
N THR A 374 -10.88 8.73 -3.89
CA THR A 374 -12.25 9.08 -4.30
C THR A 374 -12.60 10.53 -3.96
N SER A 375 -12.15 11.01 -2.80
CA SER A 375 -12.38 12.40 -2.36
C SER A 375 -11.61 13.41 -3.23
N LEU A 376 -10.34 13.11 -3.55
CA LEU A 376 -9.51 13.94 -4.43
C LEU A 376 -10.04 13.93 -5.88
N GLN A 377 -10.38 12.75 -6.41
CA GLN A 377 -10.95 12.57 -7.75
C GLN A 377 -12.26 13.37 -7.91
N LEU A 378 -13.15 13.32 -6.91
CA LEU A 378 -14.39 14.10 -6.93
C LEU A 378 -14.10 15.61 -6.95
N GLY A 379 -13.18 16.10 -6.11
CA GLY A 379 -12.80 17.51 -6.08
C GLY A 379 -12.21 18.01 -7.40
N LEU A 380 -11.25 17.26 -7.97
CA LEU A 380 -10.63 17.60 -9.25
C LEU A 380 -11.61 17.56 -10.42
N ALA A 381 -12.47 16.53 -10.49
CA ALA A 381 -13.43 16.40 -11.59
C ALA A 381 -14.54 17.47 -11.53
N LEU A 382 -14.96 17.89 -10.33
CA LEU A 382 -15.85 19.05 -10.15
C LEU A 382 -15.18 20.37 -10.53
N ALA A 383 -13.89 20.55 -10.23
CA ALA A 383 -13.13 21.72 -10.67
C ALA A 383 -13.03 21.78 -12.21
N ILE A 384 -12.71 20.67 -12.88
CA ILE A 384 -12.65 20.60 -14.35
C ILE A 384 -14.04 20.85 -14.96
N ALA A 385 -15.12 20.31 -14.37
CA ALA A 385 -16.49 20.60 -14.81
C ALA A 385 -16.83 22.10 -14.68
N TYR A 386 -16.44 22.74 -13.57
CA TYR A 386 -16.60 24.18 -13.37
C TYR A 386 -15.79 25.00 -14.40
N TYR A 387 -14.56 24.61 -14.73
CA TYR A 387 -13.80 25.28 -15.79
C TYR A 387 -14.43 25.09 -17.19
N ALA A 388 -14.98 23.92 -17.48
CA ALA A 388 -15.59 23.63 -18.78
C ALA A 388 -16.94 24.35 -19.00
N VAL A 389 -17.72 24.56 -17.93
CA VAL A 389 -19.15 24.96 -18.06
C VAL A 389 -19.60 26.04 -17.05
N GLY A 390 -18.69 26.57 -16.24
CA GLY A 390 -18.94 27.66 -15.31
C GLY A 390 -20.08 27.39 -14.32
N LEU A 391 -20.93 28.40 -14.12
CA LEU A 391 -22.05 28.37 -13.17
C LEU A 391 -23.08 27.26 -13.45
N ALA A 392 -23.20 26.76 -14.69
CA ALA A 392 -24.12 25.66 -15.00
C ALA A 392 -23.74 24.34 -14.29
N THR A 393 -22.50 24.20 -13.82
CA THR A 393 -22.07 23.08 -12.96
C THR A 393 -22.84 23.01 -11.63
N LEU A 394 -23.42 24.13 -11.16
CA LEU A 394 -24.34 24.11 -10.00
C LEU A 394 -25.66 23.39 -10.32
N ALA A 395 -26.18 23.52 -11.55
CA ALA A 395 -27.35 22.77 -12.00
C ALA A 395 -27.02 21.27 -12.16
N ALA A 396 -25.82 20.95 -12.65
CA ALA A 396 -25.32 19.57 -12.69
C ALA A 396 -25.29 18.94 -11.29
N LEU A 397 -24.70 19.65 -10.32
CA LEU A 397 -24.64 19.24 -8.90
C LEU A 397 -26.03 19.06 -8.29
N PHE A 398 -26.97 19.96 -8.58
CA PHE A 398 -28.35 19.84 -8.09
C PHE A 398 -29.01 18.54 -8.58
N ILE A 399 -28.93 18.22 -9.87
CA ILE A 399 -29.48 16.97 -10.41
C ILE A 399 -28.78 15.74 -9.82
N ILE A 400 -27.46 15.79 -9.65
CA ILE A 400 -26.69 14.71 -8.99
C ILE A 400 -27.20 14.49 -7.55
N ILE A 401 -27.41 15.56 -6.77
CA ILE A 401 -27.95 15.48 -5.41
C ILE A 401 -29.37 14.89 -5.42
N VAL A 402 -30.24 15.31 -6.35
CA VAL A 402 -31.60 14.76 -6.50
C VAL A 402 -31.56 13.25 -6.82
N VAL A 403 -30.66 12.79 -7.70
CA VAL A 403 -30.49 11.36 -8.01
C VAL A 403 -29.96 10.57 -6.80
N VAL A 404 -29.00 11.12 -6.04
CA VAL A 404 -28.45 10.48 -4.83
C VAL A 404 -29.49 10.41 -3.69
N VAL A 405 -30.27 11.47 -3.50
CA VAL A 405 -31.37 11.47 -2.52
C VAL A 405 -32.48 10.50 -2.96
N GLY A 406 -32.82 10.47 -4.25
CA GLY A 406 -33.81 9.57 -4.83
C GLY A 406 -33.43 8.09 -4.77
N SER A 407 -32.14 7.75 -4.79
CA SER A 407 -31.66 6.35 -4.64
C SER A 407 -31.60 5.89 -3.18
N SER A 408 -31.56 6.80 -2.19
CA SER A 408 -31.57 6.47 -0.75
C SER A 408 -32.72 5.54 -0.30
N PRO A 409 -34.01 5.78 -0.63
CA PRO A 409 -35.08 4.85 -0.30
C PRO A 409 -34.91 3.49 -0.95
N LEU A 410 -34.38 3.42 -2.18
CA LEU A 410 -34.10 2.16 -2.86
C LEU A 410 -32.94 1.39 -2.22
N ALA A 411 -31.91 2.08 -1.71
CA ALA A 411 -30.83 1.46 -0.95
C ALA A 411 -31.34 0.85 0.37
N LYS A 412 -32.23 1.55 1.09
CA LYS A 412 -32.91 1.02 2.30
C LYS A 412 -33.76 -0.22 1.97
N LEU A 413 -34.47 -0.20 0.86
CA LEU A 413 -35.30 -1.33 0.41
C LEU A 413 -34.44 -2.53 -0.04
N GLN A 414 -33.32 -2.27 -0.74
CA GLN A 414 -32.33 -3.29 -1.09
C GLN A 414 -31.77 -3.97 0.17
N HIS A 415 -31.39 -3.22 1.20
CA HIS A 415 -30.93 -3.79 2.47
C HIS A 415 -32.02 -4.64 3.15
N LYS A 416 -33.29 -4.19 3.14
CA LYS A 416 -34.42 -4.97 3.66
C LYS A 416 -34.60 -6.30 2.92
N TYR A 417 -34.57 -6.29 1.59
CA TYR A 417 -34.73 -7.50 0.78
C TYR A 417 -33.52 -8.44 0.87
N GLN A 418 -32.29 -7.92 0.90
CA GLN A 418 -31.10 -8.75 1.14
C GLN A 418 -31.14 -9.39 2.53
N LYS A 419 -31.56 -8.67 3.58
CA LYS A 419 -31.74 -9.26 4.91
C LYS A 419 -32.75 -10.43 4.88
N LYS A 420 -33.91 -10.23 4.23
CA LYS A 420 -34.94 -11.28 4.11
C LYS A 420 -34.46 -12.47 3.29
N LEU A 421 -33.72 -12.25 2.22
CA LEU A 421 -33.07 -13.31 1.44
C LEU A 421 -32.10 -14.12 2.30
N MET A 422 -31.22 -13.46 3.08
CA MET A 422 -30.29 -14.16 3.98
C MET A 422 -31.03 -14.95 5.08
N GLU A 423 -32.14 -14.43 5.62
CA GLU A 423 -32.99 -15.13 6.60
C GLU A 423 -33.67 -16.39 6.01
N ALA A 424 -34.09 -16.36 4.74
CA ALA A 424 -34.66 -17.51 4.02
C ALA A 424 -33.58 -18.53 3.62
N GLN A 425 -32.49 -18.06 3.02
CA GLN A 425 -31.33 -18.88 2.64
C GLN A 425 -30.73 -19.61 3.86
N GLY A 426 -30.60 -18.93 5.00
CA GLY A 426 -30.13 -19.52 6.25
C GLY A 426 -31.01 -20.67 6.73
N ARG A 427 -32.34 -20.52 6.68
CA ARG A 427 -33.29 -21.61 7.01
C ARG A 427 -33.17 -22.79 6.06
N ARG A 428 -33.10 -22.56 4.73
CA ARG A 428 -32.92 -23.64 3.75
C ARG A 428 -31.60 -24.38 3.97
N VAL A 429 -30.49 -23.68 4.13
CA VAL A 429 -29.17 -24.28 4.35
C VAL A 429 -29.16 -25.10 5.64
N LYS A 430 -29.73 -24.58 6.74
CA LYS A 430 -29.88 -25.31 8.00
C LYS A 430 -30.65 -26.63 7.81
N ALA A 431 -31.87 -26.58 7.26
CA ALA A 431 -32.69 -27.78 7.03
C ALA A 431 -31.98 -28.81 6.11
N THR A 432 -31.27 -28.32 5.09
CA THR A 432 -30.46 -29.17 4.20
C THR A 432 -29.32 -29.87 4.96
N MET A 433 -28.63 -29.16 5.84
CA MET A 433 -27.52 -29.72 6.64
C MET A 433 -28.02 -30.69 7.71
N GLU A 434 -29.16 -30.43 8.34
CA GLU A 434 -29.80 -31.34 9.30
C GLU A 434 -30.20 -32.66 8.62
N ALA A 435 -30.77 -32.60 7.41
CA ALA A 435 -31.09 -33.77 6.60
C ALA A 435 -29.84 -34.56 6.14
N LEU A 436 -28.79 -33.87 5.69
CA LEU A 436 -27.52 -34.49 5.28
C LEU A 436 -26.79 -35.16 6.44
N SER A 437 -26.69 -34.49 7.59
CA SER A 437 -26.04 -35.02 8.79
C SER A 437 -26.72 -36.30 9.30
N ASN A 438 -28.06 -36.38 9.17
CA ASN A 438 -28.86 -37.51 9.62
C ASN A 438 -29.30 -38.45 8.49
N MET A 439 -28.69 -38.37 7.30
CA MET A 439 -29.13 -39.07 6.07
C MET A 439 -29.37 -40.59 6.25
N LYS A 440 -28.59 -41.27 7.09
CA LYS A 440 -28.79 -42.70 7.41
C LYS A 440 -30.14 -42.96 8.11
N VAL A 441 -30.55 -42.07 9.00
CA VAL A 441 -31.82 -42.14 9.74
C VAL A 441 -32.99 -41.85 8.80
N LEU A 442 -32.87 -40.80 7.97
CA LEU A 442 -33.90 -40.46 6.97
C LEU A 442 -34.15 -41.63 6.00
N LYS A 443 -33.09 -42.31 5.55
CA LYS A 443 -33.18 -43.52 4.71
C LYS A 443 -33.82 -44.70 5.43
N LEU A 444 -33.47 -44.94 6.69
CA LEU A 444 -34.04 -46.03 7.49
C LEU A 444 -35.56 -45.92 7.65
N TYR A 445 -36.09 -44.68 7.75
CA TYR A 445 -37.52 -44.41 7.86
C TYR A 445 -38.22 -44.04 6.54
N ALA A 446 -37.50 -44.09 5.40
CA ALA A 446 -37.99 -43.62 4.09
C ALA A 446 -38.56 -42.18 4.08
N TRP A 447 -38.01 -41.29 4.91
CA TRP A 447 -38.44 -39.89 5.06
C TRP A 447 -37.80 -38.93 4.04
N GLU A 448 -37.08 -39.45 3.04
CA GLU A 448 -36.36 -38.68 2.03
C GLU A 448 -37.29 -37.74 1.24
N THR A 449 -38.47 -38.22 0.85
CA THR A 449 -39.49 -37.41 0.15
C THR A 449 -40.03 -36.29 1.03
N HIS A 450 -40.39 -36.59 2.28
CA HIS A 450 -40.90 -35.58 3.21
C HIS A 450 -39.88 -34.45 3.46
N PHE A 451 -38.61 -34.79 3.69
CA PHE A 451 -37.58 -33.77 3.86
C PHE A 451 -37.23 -33.03 2.56
N LYS A 452 -37.34 -33.68 1.39
CA LYS A 452 -37.25 -33.00 0.09
C LYS A 452 -38.34 -31.93 -0.03
N ASP A 453 -39.59 -32.26 0.26
CA ASP A 453 -40.73 -31.34 0.12
C ASP A 453 -40.58 -30.13 1.08
N VAL A 454 -40.10 -30.36 2.31
CA VAL A 454 -39.75 -29.28 3.27
C VAL A 454 -38.66 -28.35 2.72
N VAL A 455 -37.62 -28.90 2.06
CA VAL A 455 -36.56 -28.09 1.45
C VAL A 455 -37.04 -27.36 0.19
N GLU A 456 -37.95 -27.95 -0.60
CA GLU A 456 -38.57 -27.31 -1.77
C GLU A 456 -39.47 -26.13 -1.37
N GLU A 457 -40.24 -26.23 -0.28
CA GLU A 457 -41.02 -25.11 0.26
C GLU A 457 -40.11 -23.95 0.70
N LEU A 458 -39.06 -24.24 1.47
CA LEU A 458 -38.06 -23.23 1.85
C LEU A 458 -37.33 -22.62 0.64
N ARG A 459 -37.15 -23.39 -0.43
CA ARG A 459 -36.58 -22.90 -1.70
C ARG A 459 -37.55 -22.02 -2.47
N ARG A 460 -38.86 -22.25 -2.39
CA ARG A 460 -39.89 -21.37 -2.96
C ARG A 460 -39.85 -19.99 -2.29
N GLU A 461 -39.84 -19.94 -0.96
CA GLU A 461 -39.69 -18.67 -0.21
C GLU A 461 -38.38 -17.95 -0.56
N GLU A 462 -37.24 -18.66 -0.62
CA GLU A 462 -35.96 -18.08 -1.04
C GLU A 462 -36.05 -17.48 -2.45
N SER A 463 -36.73 -18.15 -3.39
CA SER A 463 -36.89 -17.72 -4.78
C SER A 463 -37.69 -16.41 -4.91
N GLU A 464 -38.74 -16.22 -4.10
CA GLU A 464 -39.50 -14.96 -4.07
C GLU A 464 -38.62 -13.78 -3.63
N TRP A 465 -37.80 -13.97 -2.60
CA TRP A 465 -36.84 -12.96 -2.14
C TRP A 465 -35.70 -12.71 -3.14
N ILE A 466 -35.22 -13.74 -3.85
CA ILE A 466 -34.29 -13.58 -4.98
C ILE A 466 -34.92 -12.70 -6.06
N GLY A 467 -36.18 -12.96 -6.44
CA GLY A 467 -36.93 -12.15 -7.40
C GLY A 467 -37.03 -10.69 -6.99
N ALA A 468 -37.39 -10.42 -5.73
CA ALA A 468 -37.45 -9.07 -5.17
C ALA A 468 -36.08 -8.35 -5.18
N VAL A 469 -34.99 -9.04 -4.84
CA VAL A 469 -33.62 -8.48 -4.89
C VAL A 469 -33.18 -8.19 -6.33
N LEU A 470 -33.49 -9.07 -7.28
CA LEU A 470 -33.14 -8.87 -8.70
C LEU A 470 -33.94 -7.73 -9.33
N ALA A 471 -35.25 -7.64 -9.07
CA ALA A 471 -36.08 -6.51 -9.50
C ALA A 471 -35.54 -5.18 -8.95
N GLN A 472 -35.21 -5.14 -7.65
CA GLN A 472 -34.62 -3.96 -7.00
C GLN A 472 -33.27 -3.56 -7.61
N ARG A 473 -32.42 -4.54 -7.96
CA ARG A 473 -31.17 -4.31 -8.67
C ARG A 473 -31.41 -3.72 -10.07
N GLY A 474 -32.46 -4.15 -10.76
CA GLY A 474 -32.91 -3.57 -12.03
C GLY A 474 -33.30 -2.10 -11.90
N TYR A 475 -34.14 -1.74 -10.91
CA TYR A 475 -34.53 -0.35 -10.66
C TYR A 475 -33.33 0.55 -10.33
N ASN A 476 -32.40 0.08 -9.49
CA ASN A 476 -31.17 0.81 -9.19
C ASN A 476 -30.28 1.00 -10.42
N LEU A 477 -30.17 -0.01 -11.29
CA LEU A 477 -29.42 0.08 -12.55
C LEU A 477 -30.02 1.15 -13.48
N VAL A 478 -31.34 1.14 -13.67
CA VAL A 478 -32.03 2.15 -14.51
C VAL A 478 -31.81 3.56 -13.98
N LEU A 479 -32.03 3.80 -12.68
CA LEU A 479 -31.84 5.13 -12.09
C LEU A 479 -30.38 5.63 -12.20
N PHE A 480 -29.40 4.75 -12.04
CA PHE A 480 -27.99 5.09 -12.20
C PHE A 480 -27.66 5.47 -13.67
N TRP A 481 -28.08 4.66 -14.64
CA TRP A 481 -27.79 4.90 -16.06
C TRP A 481 -28.60 6.05 -16.69
N MET A 482 -29.70 6.48 -16.06
CA MET A 482 -30.39 7.74 -16.45
C MET A 482 -29.60 9.00 -16.07
N SER A 483 -28.75 8.96 -15.03
CA SER A 483 -27.95 10.11 -14.59
C SER A 483 -27.00 10.67 -15.69
N PRO A 484 -26.19 9.86 -16.41
CA PRO A 484 -25.38 10.34 -17.53
C PRO A 484 -26.15 10.96 -18.71
N ILE A 485 -27.48 10.83 -18.75
CA ILE A 485 -28.34 11.46 -19.77
C ILE A 485 -28.97 12.75 -19.22
N LEU A 486 -29.54 12.68 -18.01
CA LEU A 486 -30.24 13.80 -17.37
C LEU A 486 -29.30 14.93 -16.97
N VAL A 487 -28.13 14.62 -16.42
CA VAL A 487 -27.19 15.65 -15.93
C VAL A 487 -26.68 16.53 -17.10
N PRO A 488 -26.18 16.00 -18.23
CA PRO A 488 -25.80 16.83 -19.36
C PRO A 488 -26.97 17.59 -20.00
N ALA A 489 -28.15 16.96 -20.12
CA ALA A 489 -29.32 17.62 -20.70
C ALA A 489 -29.71 18.89 -19.91
N VAL A 490 -29.82 18.79 -18.58
CA VAL A 490 -30.12 19.93 -17.71
C VAL A 490 -28.97 20.95 -17.69
N THR A 491 -27.72 20.48 -17.71
CA THR A 491 -26.55 21.38 -17.70
C THR A 491 -26.50 22.21 -18.98
N PHE A 492 -26.57 21.59 -20.17
CA PHE A 492 -26.52 22.31 -21.44
C PHE A 492 -27.75 23.19 -21.67
N TRP A 493 -28.93 22.78 -21.18
CA TRP A 493 -30.10 23.67 -21.12
C TRP A 493 -29.84 24.92 -20.27
N THR A 494 -29.16 24.75 -19.12
CA THR A 494 -28.75 25.86 -18.26
C THR A 494 -27.70 26.75 -18.93
N CYS A 495 -26.76 26.18 -19.69
CA CYS A 495 -25.79 26.95 -20.49
C CYS A 495 -26.47 27.85 -21.52
N TYR A 496 -27.49 27.34 -22.21
CA TYR A 496 -28.28 28.09 -23.16
C TYR A 496 -28.97 29.30 -22.49
N LEU A 497 -29.58 29.08 -21.31
CA LEU A 497 -30.22 30.15 -20.53
C LEU A 497 -29.22 31.18 -19.97
N LEU A 498 -28.01 30.75 -19.61
CA LEU A 498 -26.94 31.62 -19.08
C LEU A 498 -26.06 32.26 -20.16
N GLY A 499 -26.30 31.98 -21.45
CA GLY A 499 -25.49 32.51 -22.55
C GLY A 499 -24.06 31.96 -22.64
N ILE A 500 -23.78 30.80 -22.03
CA ILE A 500 -22.44 30.19 -22.00
C ILE A 500 -22.16 29.49 -23.33
N SER A 501 -21.04 29.82 -23.98
CA SER A 501 -20.69 29.28 -25.29
C SER A 501 -20.34 27.78 -25.24
N LEU A 502 -21.17 26.96 -25.88
CA LEU A 502 -20.98 25.51 -26.02
C LEU A 502 -20.15 25.20 -27.27
N ASN A 503 -18.83 25.07 -27.11
CA ASN A 503 -17.95 24.52 -28.15
C ASN A 503 -17.67 23.03 -27.91
N ALA A 504 -17.13 22.33 -28.91
CA ALA A 504 -16.88 20.88 -28.82
C ALA A 504 -15.92 20.53 -27.66
N GLY A 505 -14.88 21.33 -27.42
CA GLY A 505 -13.93 21.13 -26.33
C GLY A 505 -14.61 21.13 -24.96
N ASN A 506 -15.42 22.15 -24.66
CA ASN A 506 -16.14 22.28 -23.40
C ASN A 506 -17.17 21.15 -23.21
N VAL A 507 -17.92 20.81 -24.27
CA VAL A 507 -18.93 19.74 -24.24
C VAL A 507 -18.29 18.38 -23.97
N PHE A 508 -17.24 17.99 -24.69
CA PHE A 508 -16.57 16.71 -24.47
C PHE A 508 -15.82 16.67 -23.14
N THR A 509 -15.19 17.76 -22.71
CA THR A 509 -14.51 17.87 -21.41
C THR A 509 -15.49 17.72 -20.25
N PHE A 510 -16.67 18.33 -20.34
CA PHE A 510 -17.73 18.15 -19.33
C PHE A 510 -18.26 16.72 -19.30
N LEU A 511 -18.55 16.11 -20.46
CA LEU A 511 -19.04 14.73 -20.53
C LEU A 511 -18.00 13.73 -19.99
N ALA A 512 -16.71 13.95 -20.24
CA ALA A 512 -15.63 13.17 -19.65
C ALA A 512 -15.56 13.36 -18.12
N SER A 513 -15.60 14.61 -17.66
CA SER A 513 -15.56 14.96 -16.23
C SER A 513 -16.75 14.36 -15.46
N LEU A 514 -17.95 14.37 -16.05
CA LEU A 514 -19.15 13.76 -15.46
C LEU A 514 -18.98 12.25 -15.27
N ARG A 515 -18.39 11.54 -16.25
CA ARG A 515 -18.09 10.10 -16.10
C ARG A 515 -17.08 9.85 -15.00
N ILE A 516 -16.07 10.72 -14.85
CA ILE A 516 -15.08 10.65 -13.76
C ILE A 516 -15.73 10.92 -12.38
N VAL A 517 -16.79 11.72 -12.30
CA VAL A 517 -17.58 11.97 -11.06
C VAL A 517 -18.50 10.80 -10.69
N GLN A 518 -19.05 10.08 -11.67
CA GLN A 518 -20.06 9.03 -11.44
C GLN A 518 -19.54 7.80 -10.68
N GLU A 519 -18.34 7.33 -10.98
CA GLU A 519 -17.74 6.19 -10.27
C GLU A 519 -17.45 6.47 -8.78
N PRO A 520 -16.85 7.60 -8.39
CA PRO A 520 -16.77 8.05 -7.00
C PRO A 520 -18.09 7.98 -6.25
N ILE A 521 -19.17 8.53 -6.82
CA ILE A 521 -20.50 8.55 -6.19
C ILE A 521 -21.04 7.13 -5.99
N ARG A 522 -20.79 6.23 -6.95
CA ARG A 522 -21.16 4.81 -6.87
C ARG A 522 -20.40 4.06 -5.77
N LEU A 523 -19.12 4.39 -5.55
CA LEU A 523 -18.22 3.67 -4.64
C LEU A 523 -18.29 4.14 -3.17
N ILE A 524 -18.75 5.36 -2.89
CA ILE A 524 -18.85 5.89 -1.51
C ILE A 524 -19.57 4.94 -0.53
N PRO A 525 -20.72 4.31 -0.86
CA PRO A 525 -21.39 3.37 0.05
C PRO A 525 -20.54 2.12 0.34
N ASP A 526 -19.84 1.59 -0.66
CA ASP A 526 -18.99 0.40 -0.53
C ASP A 526 -17.78 0.71 0.37
N VAL A 527 -17.14 1.87 0.17
CA VAL A 527 -16.02 2.37 0.98
C VAL A 527 -16.42 2.54 2.45
N VAL A 528 -17.56 3.17 2.73
CA VAL A 528 -18.07 3.35 4.10
C VAL A 528 -18.45 1.99 4.72
N GLY A 529 -19.06 1.10 3.94
CA GLY A 529 -19.39 -0.26 4.36
C GLY A 529 -18.15 -1.07 4.74
N ALA A 530 -17.11 -1.04 3.91
CA ALA A 530 -15.83 -1.71 4.16
C ALA A 530 -15.15 -1.18 5.42
N PHE A 531 -15.11 0.13 5.64
CA PHE A 531 -14.57 0.73 6.86
C PHE A 531 -15.31 0.26 8.13
N ILE A 532 -16.64 0.30 8.13
CA ILE A 532 -17.45 -0.14 9.27
C ILE A 532 -17.23 -1.64 9.54
N GLN A 533 -17.23 -2.48 8.50
CA GLN A 533 -17.01 -3.91 8.65
C GLN A 533 -15.61 -4.24 9.15
N ALA A 534 -14.57 -3.60 8.61
CA ALA A 534 -13.18 -3.77 9.06
C ALA A 534 -13.02 -3.35 10.53
N LYS A 535 -13.61 -2.23 10.95
CA LYS A 535 -13.59 -1.78 12.36
C LYS A 535 -14.23 -2.80 13.31
N VAL A 536 -15.40 -3.34 12.97
CA VAL A 536 -16.09 -4.35 13.80
C VAL A 536 -15.32 -5.67 13.84
N SER A 537 -14.75 -6.09 12.71
CA SER A 537 -13.92 -7.30 12.59
C SER A 537 -12.64 -7.18 13.42
N PHE A 538 -11.98 -6.01 13.36
CA PHE A 538 -10.79 -5.70 14.16
C PHE A 538 -11.09 -5.74 15.65
N HIS A 539 -12.18 -5.13 16.10
CA HIS A 539 -12.59 -5.18 17.51
C HIS A 539 -12.86 -6.61 17.99
N ARG A 540 -13.53 -7.45 17.20
CA ARG A 540 -13.72 -8.88 17.56
C ARG A 540 -12.41 -9.64 17.70
N ILE A 541 -11.47 -9.46 16.77
CA ILE A 541 -10.17 -10.14 16.81
C ILE A 541 -9.34 -9.65 18.01
N VAL A 542 -9.32 -8.35 18.31
CA VAL A 542 -8.63 -7.81 19.49
C VAL A 542 -9.22 -8.41 20.78
N ASN A 543 -10.54 -8.39 20.96
CA ASN A 543 -11.19 -8.95 22.15
C ASN A 543 -10.86 -10.45 22.33
N TYR A 544 -10.77 -11.22 21.24
CA TYR A 544 -10.36 -12.63 21.28
C TYR A 544 -8.88 -12.80 21.66
N LEU A 545 -7.99 -12.00 21.09
CA LEU A 545 -6.55 -12.05 21.40
C LEU A 545 -6.23 -11.58 22.83
N GLU A 546 -7.08 -10.74 23.43
CA GLU A 546 -6.95 -10.29 24.83
C GLU A 546 -7.50 -11.30 25.86
N MET A 547 -8.15 -12.40 25.43
CA MET A 547 -8.71 -13.40 26.35
C MET A 547 -7.67 -14.06 27.26
N PRO A 548 -8.05 -14.47 28.50
CA PRO A 548 -7.12 -15.06 29.44
C PRO A 548 -6.58 -16.40 28.94
N GLU A 549 -5.26 -16.55 28.96
CA GLU A 549 -4.53 -17.77 28.60
C GLU A 549 -4.44 -18.74 29.79
N LEU A 550 -4.20 -20.02 29.50
CA LEU A 550 -3.88 -21.05 30.49
C LEU A 550 -2.65 -20.62 31.30
N GLN A 551 -2.83 -20.37 32.59
CA GLN A 551 -1.72 -20.04 33.48
C GLN A 551 -1.08 -21.33 34.00
N ASN A 552 -0.15 -21.91 33.22
CA ASN A 552 0.66 -23.07 33.63
C ASN A 552 1.61 -22.81 34.82
N LYS A 553 1.42 -21.72 35.58
CA LYS A 553 2.29 -21.29 36.69
C LYS A 553 2.29 -22.26 37.88
N ASN A 554 1.23 -23.03 38.08
CA ASN A 554 1.11 -23.94 39.20
C ASN A 554 1.79 -25.29 38.90
N VAL A 555 1.83 -25.75 37.64
CA VAL A 555 2.47 -27.01 37.25
C VAL A 555 3.98 -26.82 37.10
N LYS A 556 4.73 -27.10 38.17
CA LYS A 556 6.20 -27.06 38.17
C LYS A 556 6.79 -28.29 37.47
N GLN A 557 6.86 -28.27 36.13
CA GLN A 557 7.70 -29.22 35.39
C GLN A 557 9.19 -28.97 35.69
N LYS A 558 9.72 -29.66 36.70
CA LYS A 558 11.16 -29.80 36.89
C LYS A 558 11.73 -30.63 35.75
N LYS A 559 12.65 -30.05 34.96
CA LYS A 559 13.56 -30.83 34.13
C LYS A 559 14.74 -31.28 35.00
N HIS A 560 14.76 -32.55 35.42
CA HIS A 560 15.94 -33.14 36.03
C HIS A 560 16.04 -34.64 35.77
N GLU A 561 17.28 -35.13 35.81
CA GLU A 561 17.65 -36.55 35.75
C GLU A 561 17.05 -37.29 36.96
N TRP A 562 16.32 -38.39 36.71
CA TRP A 562 15.56 -39.09 37.75
C TRP A 562 16.45 -39.67 38.86
N GLY A 563 16.30 -39.15 40.08
CA GLY A 563 16.74 -39.82 41.29
C GLY A 563 15.86 -41.04 41.60
N VAL A 564 16.43 -42.07 42.24
CA VAL A 564 15.74 -43.35 42.51
C VAL A 564 14.55 -43.20 43.47
N ASP A 565 14.49 -42.12 44.25
CA ASP A 565 13.46 -41.84 45.26
C ASP A 565 12.54 -40.64 44.93
N GLU A 566 12.58 -40.10 43.70
CA GLU A 566 11.71 -38.96 43.32
C GLU A 566 10.31 -39.40 42.88
N GLU A 567 9.28 -38.68 43.33
CA GLU A 567 7.89 -38.91 42.95
C GLU A 567 7.60 -38.31 41.56
N ALA A 568 6.92 -39.08 40.70
CA ALA A 568 6.67 -38.72 39.30
C ALA A 568 5.47 -37.77 39.14
N VAL A 569 4.47 -37.89 40.00
CA VAL A 569 3.32 -36.99 40.08
C VAL A 569 3.01 -36.74 41.56
N ILE A 570 2.93 -35.46 41.94
CA ILE A 570 2.45 -35.01 43.25
C ILE A 570 1.28 -34.05 42.96
N VAL A 571 0.19 -34.20 43.71
CA VAL A 571 -0.96 -33.29 43.71
C VAL A 571 -1.35 -33.07 45.16
N GLU A 572 -1.15 -31.87 45.69
CA GLU A 572 -1.55 -31.46 47.04
C GLU A 572 -2.44 -30.22 46.95
N THR A 573 -3.75 -30.41 46.91
CA THR A 573 -4.71 -29.34 46.57
C THR A 573 -5.91 -29.31 47.50
N THR A 574 -6.24 -28.12 47.98
CA THR A 574 -7.44 -27.88 48.82
C THR A 574 -8.69 -27.77 47.95
N GLU A 575 -8.61 -27.12 46.80
CA GLU A 575 -9.72 -26.86 45.89
C GLU A 575 -9.27 -26.84 44.42
N ILE A 576 -10.10 -27.42 43.55
CA ILE A 576 -9.93 -27.45 42.09
C ILE A 576 -11.27 -27.01 41.47
N SER A 577 -11.25 -26.04 40.55
CA SER A 577 -12.46 -25.48 39.91
C SER A 577 -12.25 -25.14 38.44
N TRP A 578 -13.29 -25.37 37.63
CA TRP A 578 -13.40 -24.89 36.25
C TRP A 578 -13.85 -23.42 36.14
N ASP A 579 -14.42 -22.86 37.21
CA ASP A 579 -14.86 -21.46 37.26
C ASP A 579 -13.82 -20.59 38.00
N LEU A 580 -13.55 -19.41 37.42
CA LEU A 580 -12.67 -18.38 37.96
C LEU A 580 -13.40 -17.49 38.99
N ASN A 581 -14.73 -17.41 38.92
CA ASN A 581 -15.52 -16.63 39.88
C ASN A 581 -15.70 -17.40 41.19
N ARG A 582 -15.02 -16.94 42.24
CA ARG A 582 -15.10 -17.47 43.63
C ARG A 582 -16.51 -17.45 44.26
N SER A 583 -17.51 -16.94 43.55
CA SER A 583 -18.90 -16.81 43.98
C SER A 583 -19.82 -17.92 43.46
N SER A 584 -19.34 -18.85 42.62
CA SER A 584 -20.12 -20.02 42.23
C SER A 584 -20.01 -21.14 43.27
N VAL A 585 -21.10 -21.91 43.39
CA VAL A 585 -21.33 -22.82 44.51
C VAL A 585 -20.61 -24.16 44.29
N MET A 586 -19.56 -24.38 45.07
CA MET A 586 -18.79 -25.63 45.24
C MET A 586 -17.70 -25.90 44.18
N ALA A 587 -16.43 -25.94 44.63
CA ALA A 587 -15.30 -26.48 43.87
C ALA A 587 -15.54 -27.94 43.44
N THR A 588 -15.10 -28.28 42.22
CA THR A 588 -15.33 -29.57 41.54
C THR A 588 -14.64 -30.74 42.23
N LEU A 589 -13.42 -30.52 42.76
CA LEU A 589 -12.72 -31.44 43.64
C LEU A 589 -12.20 -30.67 44.86
N ARG A 590 -12.04 -31.37 45.98
CA ARG A 590 -11.60 -30.80 47.27
C ARG A 590 -10.65 -31.74 47.97
N ASN A 591 -9.65 -31.18 48.66
CA ASN A 591 -8.69 -31.89 49.51
C ASN A 591 -8.11 -33.14 48.83
N VAL A 592 -7.61 -32.97 47.59
CA VAL A 592 -6.95 -34.03 46.83
C VAL A 592 -5.47 -34.03 47.16
N ASN A 593 -5.02 -35.08 47.84
CA ASN A 593 -3.62 -35.36 48.14
C ASN A 593 -3.25 -36.71 47.50
N MET A 594 -2.29 -36.71 46.59
CA MET A 594 -1.88 -37.88 45.80
C MET A 594 -0.40 -37.79 45.44
N ALA A 595 0.32 -38.90 45.63
CA ALA A 595 1.68 -39.08 45.15
C ALA A 595 1.78 -40.40 44.34
N VAL A 596 2.54 -40.39 43.26
CA VAL A 596 2.72 -41.54 42.35
C VAL A 596 4.19 -41.69 42.00
N LYS A 597 4.74 -42.90 42.10
CA LYS A 597 6.15 -43.18 41.81
C LYS A 597 6.41 -43.47 40.33
N PRO A 598 7.65 -43.27 39.83
CA PRO A 598 8.06 -43.73 38.51
C PRO A 598 7.76 -45.23 38.31
N ALA A 599 7.26 -45.58 37.12
CA ALA A 599 6.83 -46.93 36.73
C ALA A 599 5.67 -47.56 37.54
N GLU A 600 5.01 -46.81 38.43
CA GLU A 600 3.81 -47.27 39.14
C GLU A 600 2.57 -47.30 38.21
N LYS A 601 1.69 -48.29 38.42
CA LYS A 601 0.42 -48.43 37.66
C LYS A 601 -0.77 -48.13 38.57
N VAL A 602 -1.32 -46.93 38.44
CA VAL A 602 -2.43 -46.44 39.28
C VAL A 602 -3.76 -46.53 38.52
N ALA A 603 -4.84 -46.91 39.22
CA ALA A 603 -6.21 -46.93 38.71
C ALA A 603 -7.08 -45.93 39.48
N ILE A 604 -7.90 -45.15 38.76
CA ILE A 604 -8.81 -44.15 39.34
C ILE A 604 -10.25 -44.61 39.14
N CYS A 605 -10.95 -44.93 40.22
CA CYS A 605 -12.32 -45.48 40.21
C CYS A 605 -13.33 -44.51 40.87
N GLY A 606 -14.61 -44.63 40.50
CA GLY A 606 -15.70 -43.83 41.07
C GLY A 606 -16.91 -43.71 40.14
N GLU A 607 -18.01 -43.15 40.62
CA GLU A 607 -19.30 -43.04 39.90
C GLU A 607 -19.25 -42.07 38.70
N VAL A 608 -20.24 -42.13 37.81
CA VAL A 608 -20.36 -41.18 36.68
C VAL A 608 -20.52 -39.77 37.25
N GLY A 609 -19.71 -38.82 36.76
CA GLY A 609 -19.69 -37.44 37.28
C GLY A 609 -18.78 -37.19 38.50
N SER A 610 -18.13 -38.21 39.07
CA SER A 610 -17.28 -38.10 40.28
C SER A 610 -15.94 -37.33 40.11
N GLY A 611 -15.82 -36.44 39.11
CA GLY A 611 -14.63 -35.60 38.90
C GLY A 611 -13.36 -36.28 38.35
N LYS A 612 -13.37 -37.58 38.04
CA LYS A 612 -12.20 -38.33 37.52
C LYS A 612 -11.47 -37.62 36.37
N SER A 613 -12.21 -37.15 35.36
CA SER A 613 -11.63 -36.44 34.21
C SER A 613 -11.06 -35.07 34.60
N THR A 614 -11.63 -34.41 35.62
CA THR A 614 -11.11 -33.15 36.16
C THR A 614 -9.79 -33.36 36.91
N LEU A 615 -9.62 -34.48 37.62
CA LEU A 615 -8.35 -34.84 38.25
C LEU A 615 -7.24 -35.02 37.20
N LEU A 616 -7.52 -35.73 36.10
CA LEU A 616 -6.57 -35.88 34.99
C LEU A 616 -6.26 -34.54 34.30
N ALA A 617 -7.27 -33.72 34.03
CA ALA A 617 -7.09 -32.37 33.49
C ALA A 617 -6.27 -31.45 34.42
N THR A 618 -6.34 -31.67 35.74
CA THR A 618 -5.53 -30.94 36.73
C THR A 618 -4.06 -31.30 36.61
N ILE A 619 -3.74 -32.61 36.47
CA ILE A 619 -2.36 -33.10 36.24
C ILE A 619 -1.79 -32.56 34.91
N LEU A 620 -2.65 -32.41 33.88
CA LEU A 620 -2.27 -31.80 32.59
C LEU A 620 -2.14 -30.27 32.64
N GLY A 621 -2.62 -29.60 33.70
CA GLY A 621 -2.62 -28.14 33.81
C GLY A 621 -3.73 -27.42 33.04
N GLU A 622 -4.78 -28.13 32.60
CA GLU A 622 -5.88 -27.58 31.79
C GLU A 622 -6.98 -26.89 32.63
N VAL A 623 -6.99 -27.13 33.94
CA VAL A 623 -7.97 -26.57 34.88
C VAL A 623 -7.56 -25.16 35.31
N PRO A 624 -8.44 -24.15 35.22
CA PRO A 624 -8.06 -22.75 35.34
C PRO A 624 -7.84 -22.28 36.79
N TYR A 625 -8.38 -23.00 37.79
CA TYR A 625 -8.16 -22.71 39.19
C TYR A 625 -7.79 -23.97 39.98
N VAL A 626 -6.61 -23.92 40.61
CA VAL A 626 -6.07 -24.94 41.51
C VAL A 626 -5.47 -24.22 42.72
N ASN A 627 -5.95 -24.54 43.92
CA ASN A 627 -5.44 -24.00 45.18
C ASN A 627 -4.58 -25.05 45.89
N GLY A 628 -3.30 -25.10 45.53
CA GLY A 628 -2.35 -26.14 45.93
C GLY A 628 -1.10 -26.18 45.06
N THR A 629 -0.40 -27.31 45.08
CA THR A 629 0.81 -27.59 44.28
C THR A 629 0.73 -28.92 43.54
#